data_AF-V4HB35-F1
#
_entry.id   AF-V4HB35-F1
#
_cell.length_a   1.000
_cell.length_b   1.000
_cell.length_c   1.000
_cell.angle_alpha   90.00
_cell.angle_beta   90.00
_cell.angle_gamma   90.00
#
_symmetry.space_group_name_H-M   'P 1'
#
loop_
_entity.id
_entity.type
_entity.pdbx_description
1 polymer ?
#
loop_
_entity_poly.entity_id
_entity_poly.type
_entity_poly.pdbx_seq_one_letter_code
_entity_poly.pdbx_strand_id
1 'polypeptide(L)'
;PAAVGAVALGRRLRAWWTPTRPSPPTGAGAPPDSSARAPARLRALAVGLVVALVVAQTGFVVYTTAYTTPVPRPNFLAQGAQPGDDLDPLVADIASARDAGGVLYYGETLALPAGAAADRPPRENPPWLATWLDRLPMAWYVERAGVEHRQAATVADLPADVPPVVLTTPAEATDLAGELPGYERAEYDRYLFGGTVVAFTDPARTRPPLASDRGRLRRA
;
A
#
# COMPACT_ATOMS: atom_id res chain seq x y z
N PRO A 1 7.19 -1.27 14.61
CA PRO A 1 8.51 -1.52 13.97
C PRO A 1 9.60 -0.45 14.23
N ALA A 2 9.27 0.78 14.63
CA ALA A 2 10.26 1.86 14.81
C ALA A 2 11.09 1.82 16.12
N ALA A 3 10.70 1.01 17.11
CA ALA A 3 11.34 1.03 18.43
C ALA A 3 12.60 0.14 18.56
N VAL A 4 12.81 -0.84 17.67
CA VAL A 4 13.93 -1.80 17.78
C VAL A 4 15.25 -1.20 17.26
N GLY A 5 15.17 -0.23 16.34
CA GLY A 5 16.34 0.44 15.77
C GLY A 5 17.09 1.36 16.76
N ALA A 6 16.37 2.00 17.70
CA ALA A 6 16.97 2.91 18.67
C ALA A 6 17.86 2.17 19.69
N VAL A 7 17.48 0.96 20.09
CA VAL A 7 18.24 0.15 21.06
C VAL A 7 19.50 -0.45 20.43
N ALA A 8 19.44 -0.84 19.16
CA ALA A 8 20.61 -1.35 18.42
C ALA A 8 21.68 -0.27 18.20
N LEU A 9 21.26 0.98 17.91
CA LEU A 9 22.18 2.10 17.77
C LEU A 9 22.81 2.49 19.12
N GLY A 10 22.01 2.48 20.21
CA GLY A 10 22.49 2.76 21.56
C GLY A 10 23.54 1.76 22.07
N ARG A 11 23.43 0.47 21.73
CA ARG A 11 24.44 -0.55 22.11
C ARG A 11 25.74 -0.41 21.32
N ARG A 12 25.70 0.01 20.06
CA ARG A 12 26.92 0.23 19.24
C ARG A 12 27.70 1.47 19.68
N LEU A 13 27.03 2.54 20.09
CA LEU A 13 27.71 3.75 20.58
C LEU A 13 28.41 3.54 21.94
N ARG A 14 27.90 2.63 22.78
CA ARG A 14 28.50 2.35 24.10
C ARG A 14 29.83 1.58 24.01
N ALA A 15 30.02 0.76 22.98
CA ALA A 15 31.28 0.04 22.75
C ALA A 15 32.42 0.99 22.36
N TRP A 16 32.11 2.08 21.65
CA TRP A 16 33.08 3.09 21.22
C TRP A 16 33.50 4.05 22.34
N TRP A 17 32.77 4.06 23.45
CA TRP A 17 32.97 4.99 24.58
C TRP A 17 33.58 4.32 25.82
N THR A 18 34.05 3.07 25.72
CA THR A 18 34.85 2.49 26.80
C THR A 18 36.22 3.18 26.81
N PRO A 19 36.53 4.02 27.80
CA PRO A 19 37.82 4.68 27.83
C PRO A 19 38.86 3.60 28.13
N THR A 20 39.80 3.38 27.22
CA THR A 20 41.02 2.66 27.55
C THR A 20 41.66 3.37 28.74
N ARG A 21 41.65 2.73 29.91
CA ARG A 21 42.40 3.23 31.08
C ARG A 21 43.85 3.39 30.64
N PRO A 22 44.44 4.60 30.66
CA PRO A 22 45.86 4.73 30.44
C PRO A 22 46.59 3.96 31.54
N SER A 23 47.60 3.19 31.16
CA SER A 23 48.49 2.55 32.14
C SER A 23 49.11 3.64 33.01
N PRO A 24 49.24 3.44 34.34
CA PRO A 24 49.82 4.45 35.21
C PRO A 24 51.28 4.73 34.77
N PRO A 25 51.69 6.00 34.68
CA PRO A 25 53.06 6.34 34.34
C PRO A 25 53.99 5.86 35.46
N THR A 26 54.93 4.98 35.12
CA THR A 26 56.08 4.71 35.98
C THR A 26 57.03 5.91 35.86
N GLY A 27 56.82 6.93 36.67
CA GLY A 27 57.66 8.13 36.66
C GLY A 27 57.06 9.26 37.48
N ALA A 28 57.68 9.53 38.62
CA ALA A 28 57.32 10.61 39.53
C ALA A 28 57.51 11.99 38.89
N GLY A 29 56.54 12.90 39.13
CA GLY A 29 56.76 14.34 39.15
C GLY A 29 56.62 15.10 37.82
N ALA A 30 55.39 15.32 37.36
CA ALA A 30 55.08 16.49 36.53
C ALA A 30 53.69 17.03 36.90
N PRO A 31 53.51 18.33 37.19
CA PRO A 31 52.19 18.89 37.43
C PRO A 31 51.34 18.77 36.15
N PRO A 32 50.03 18.50 36.25
CA PRO A 32 49.19 18.28 35.07
C PRO A 32 49.08 19.55 34.24
N ASP A 33 49.64 19.51 33.03
CA ASP A 33 49.59 20.58 32.04
C ASP A 33 48.15 21.08 31.84
N SER A 34 47.90 22.35 32.16
CA SER A 34 46.58 22.99 32.09
C SER A 34 46.20 23.41 30.66
N SER A 35 47.19 23.51 29.76
CA SER A 35 47.08 23.97 28.38
C SER A 35 46.33 23.01 27.45
N ALA A 36 46.39 21.69 27.71
CA ALA A 36 45.75 20.66 26.87
C ALA A 36 44.22 20.54 27.07
N ARG A 37 43.66 21.15 28.12
CA ARG A 37 42.23 21.04 28.46
C ARG A 37 41.33 22.03 27.72
N ALA A 38 41.85 23.18 27.31
CA ALA A 38 41.11 24.17 26.53
C ALA A 38 40.57 23.63 25.18
N PRO A 39 41.35 22.92 24.34
CA PRO A 39 40.84 22.41 23.06
C PRO A 39 39.82 21.28 23.23
N ALA A 40 39.91 20.48 24.30
CA ALA A 40 38.97 19.40 24.56
C ALA A 40 37.56 19.92 24.91
N ARG A 41 37.50 21.00 25.71
CA ARG A 41 36.24 21.67 26.08
C ARG A 41 35.58 22.33 24.87
N LEU A 42 36.37 23.01 24.04
CA LEU A 42 35.89 23.61 22.79
C LEU A 42 35.35 22.57 21.82
N ARG A 43 36.04 21.42 21.67
CA ARG A 43 35.56 20.30 20.85
C ARG A 43 34.27 19.68 21.40
N ALA A 44 34.19 19.47 22.71
CA ALA A 44 32.98 18.95 23.34
C ALA A 44 31.78 19.90 23.17
N LEU A 45 32.01 21.21 23.30
CA LEU A 45 30.99 22.23 23.03
C LEU A 45 30.56 22.24 21.55
N ALA A 46 31.52 22.15 20.63
CA ALA A 46 31.23 22.09 19.20
C ALA A 46 30.41 20.84 18.81
N VAL A 47 30.77 19.67 19.34
CA VAL A 47 30.02 18.43 19.14
C VAL A 47 28.62 18.54 19.74
N GLY A 48 28.50 19.07 20.96
CA GLY A 48 27.22 19.31 21.62
C GLY A 48 26.31 20.23 20.79
N LEU A 49 26.87 21.30 20.22
CA LEU A 49 26.16 22.22 19.35
C LEU A 49 25.68 21.54 18.07
N VAL A 50 26.53 20.75 17.41
CA VAL A 50 26.14 20.00 16.20
C VAL A 50 25.01 19.01 16.49
N VAL A 51 25.11 18.26 17.60
CA VAL A 51 24.05 17.32 18.00
C VAL A 51 22.74 18.06 18.29
N ALA A 52 22.80 19.18 19.02
CA ALA A 52 21.63 20.01 19.28
C ALA A 52 21.00 20.53 17.99
N LEU A 53 21.82 20.95 17.01
CA LEU A 53 21.36 21.43 15.72
C LEU A 53 20.65 20.34 14.92
N VAL A 54 21.20 19.12 14.90
CA VAL A 54 20.60 17.96 14.21
C VAL A 54 19.26 17.58 14.85
N VAL A 55 19.19 17.59 16.20
CA VAL A 55 17.95 17.32 16.92
C VAL A 55 16.91 18.40 16.63
N ALA A 56 17.31 19.68 16.65
CA ALA A 56 16.43 20.81 16.34
C ALA A 56 15.93 20.75 14.89
N GLN A 57 16.81 20.46 13.93
CA GLN A 57 16.45 20.30 12.51
C GLN A 57 15.47 19.14 12.32
N THR A 58 15.74 18.00 12.95
CA THR A 58 14.85 16.83 12.87
C THR A 58 13.49 17.13 13.49
N GLY A 59 13.47 17.76 14.67
CA GLY A 59 12.24 18.19 15.33
C GLY A 59 11.45 19.20 14.50
N PHE A 60 12.13 20.13 13.84
CA PHE A 60 11.52 21.10 12.93
C PHE A 60 10.93 20.43 11.68
N VAL A 61 11.62 19.46 11.07
CA VAL A 61 11.09 18.69 9.94
C VAL A 61 9.86 17.88 10.36
N VAL A 62 9.90 17.21 11.52
CA VAL A 62 8.75 16.48 12.06
C VAL A 62 7.58 17.43 12.35
N TYR A 63 7.85 18.56 13.00
CA TYR A 63 6.83 19.56 13.31
C TYR A 63 6.18 20.11 12.04
N THR A 64 6.99 20.46 11.04
CA THR A 64 6.47 21.02 9.79
C THR A 64 5.70 20.00 8.98
N THR A 65 6.17 18.76 8.91
CA THR A 65 5.47 17.67 8.19
C THR A 65 4.19 17.22 8.90
N ALA A 66 4.17 17.19 10.24
CA ALA A 66 3.02 16.69 10.99
C ALA A 66 1.95 17.76 11.29
N TYR A 67 2.34 19.02 11.49
CA TYR A 67 1.43 20.04 12.05
C TYR A 67 1.23 21.28 11.18
N THR A 68 2.21 21.68 10.37
CA THR A 68 2.12 22.95 9.61
C THR A 68 1.94 22.76 8.11
N THR A 69 2.26 21.58 7.58
CA THR A 69 1.95 21.26 6.20
C THR A 69 0.45 20.99 6.13
N PRO A 70 -0.34 21.78 5.40
CA PRO A 70 -1.69 21.38 5.04
C PRO A 70 -1.49 20.20 4.10
N VAL A 71 -1.63 18.98 4.62
CA VAL A 71 -1.51 17.78 3.81
C VAL A 71 -2.83 17.66 3.04
N PRO A 72 -2.89 17.75 1.70
CA PRO A 72 -4.05 17.27 0.98
C PRO A 72 -3.95 15.75 0.75
N ARG A 73 -3.20 15.01 1.59
CA ARG A 73 -2.86 13.60 1.35
C ARG A 73 -2.66 12.85 2.66
N PRO A 74 -3.67 12.15 3.20
CA PRO A 74 -3.47 11.25 4.33
C PRO A 74 -2.44 10.18 3.96
N ASN A 75 -1.84 9.55 4.96
CA ASN A 75 -0.74 8.60 4.87
C ASN A 75 -1.02 7.43 3.87
N PHE A 76 -0.70 7.64 2.59
CA PHE A 76 -1.09 6.81 1.43
C PHE A 76 -0.69 5.34 1.55
N LEU A 77 0.38 5.03 2.28
CA LEU A 77 0.93 3.66 2.34
C LEU A 77 0.38 2.83 3.49
N ALA A 78 -0.14 3.44 4.56
CA ALA A 78 -0.57 2.73 5.76
C ALA A 78 -2.07 2.83 6.03
N GLN A 79 -2.74 3.88 5.55
CA GLN A 79 -4.18 4.09 5.77
C GLN A 79 -5.03 3.85 4.52
N GLY A 80 -4.40 3.75 3.35
CA GLY A 80 -5.14 3.69 2.10
C GLY A 80 -5.39 2.29 1.52
N ALA A 81 -4.87 1.25 2.18
CA ALA A 81 -5.26 -0.13 1.88
C ALA A 81 -6.59 -0.53 2.56
N GLN A 82 -7.23 0.39 3.30
CA GLN A 82 -8.51 0.10 3.94
C GLN A 82 -9.65 0.30 2.93
N PRO A 83 -10.53 -0.70 2.76
CA PRO A 83 -11.73 -0.56 1.94
C PRO A 83 -12.61 0.61 2.37
N GLY A 84 -13.25 1.31 1.43
CA GLY A 84 -14.27 2.32 1.75
C GLY A 84 -15.58 1.73 2.23
N ASP A 85 -15.91 0.57 1.65
CA ASP A 85 -17.05 -0.26 1.99
C ASP A 85 -16.63 -1.59 2.58
N ASP A 86 -17.59 -2.33 3.13
CA ASP A 86 -17.41 -3.73 3.48
C ASP A 86 -17.21 -4.57 2.20
N LEU A 87 -15.95 -4.92 1.91
CA LEU A 87 -15.58 -5.75 0.78
C LEU A 87 -15.69 -7.25 1.07
N ASP A 88 -15.98 -7.66 2.32
CA ASP A 88 -16.01 -9.08 2.69
C ASP A 88 -16.94 -9.91 1.78
N PRO A 89 -18.12 -9.43 1.36
CA PRO A 89 -18.98 -10.16 0.42
C PRO A 89 -18.29 -10.39 -0.93
N LEU A 90 -17.71 -9.33 -1.51
CA LEU A 90 -17.03 -9.43 -2.80
C LEU A 90 -15.77 -10.32 -2.72
N VAL A 91 -15.03 -10.23 -1.62
CA VAL A 91 -13.86 -11.09 -1.38
C VAL A 91 -14.27 -12.56 -1.29
N ALA A 92 -15.42 -12.85 -0.67
CA ALA A 92 -15.97 -14.21 -0.63
C ALA A 92 -16.39 -14.70 -2.03
N ASP A 93 -17.02 -13.85 -2.83
CA ASP A 93 -17.40 -14.16 -4.21
C ASP A 93 -16.17 -14.46 -5.07
N ILE A 94 -15.15 -13.58 -5.02
CA ILE A 94 -13.87 -13.78 -5.71
C ILE A 94 -13.24 -15.12 -5.29
N ALA A 95 -13.18 -15.41 -3.99
CA ALA A 95 -12.61 -16.66 -3.51
C ALA A 95 -13.38 -17.90 -4.01
N SER A 96 -14.72 -17.81 -4.12
CA SER A 96 -15.55 -18.89 -4.66
C SER A 96 -15.37 -19.10 -6.16
N ALA A 97 -14.95 -18.06 -6.88
CA ALA A 97 -14.76 -18.09 -8.32
C ALA A 97 -13.56 -18.94 -8.77
N ARG A 98 -12.65 -19.30 -7.85
CA ARG A 98 -11.44 -20.10 -8.13
C ARG A 98 -11.75 -21.36 -8.94
N ASP A 99 -12.76 -22.12 -8.51
CA ASP A 99 -13.13 -23.39 -9.13
C ASP A 99 -14.29 -23.25 -10.14
N ALA A 100 -14.76 -22.02 -10.37
CA ALA A 100 -15.97 -21.72 -11.14
C ALA A 100 -15.71 -20.85 -12.39
N GLY A 101 -14.46 -20.71 -12.82
CA GLY A 101 -14.10 -20.03 -14.08
C GLY A 101 -13.40 -18.68 -13.92
N GLY A 102 -13.09 -18.28 -12.67
CA GLY A 102 -12.23 -17.15 -12.35
C GLY A 102 -12.94 -15.80 -12.27
N VAL A 103 -12.17 -14.73 -12.48
CA VAL A 103 -12.67 -13.34 -12.47
C VAL A 103 -12.44 -12.68 -13.82
N LEU A 104 -13.37 -11.85 -14.29
CA LEU A 104 -13.20 -11.04 -15.49
C LEU A 104 -13.01 -9.57 -15.12
N TYR A 105 -11.94 -8.94 -15.58
CA TYR A 105 -11.84 -7.47 -15.63
C TYR A 105 -12.44 -6.97 -16.94
N TYR A 106 -13.57 -6.29 -16.87
CA TYR A 106 -14.25 -5.73 -18.03
C TYR A 106 -14.01 -4.23 -18.14
N GLY A 107 -13.87 -3.76 -19.37
CA GLY A 107 -13.78 -2.35 -19.71
C GLY A 107 -12.38 -1.88 -20.09
N GLU A 108 -12.29 -0.80 -20.87
CA GLU A 108 -11.02 -0.24 -21.34
C GLU A 108 -10.13 0.25 -20.18
N THR A 109 -10.75 0.66 -19.07
CA THR A 109 -10.02 1.11 -17.88
C THR A 109 -9.35 -0.06 -17.16
N LEU A 110 -10.00 -1.22 -17.13
CA LEU A 110 -9.54 -2.38 -16.35
C LEU A 110 -8.85 -3.43 -17.21
N ALA A 111 -9.08 -3.48 -18.52
CA ALA A 111 -8.43 -4.40 -19.43
C ALA A 111 -7.06 -3.87 -19.88
N LEU A 112 -6.04 -4.73 -19.88
CA LEU A 112 -4.76 -4.36 -20.48
C LEU A 112 -4.87 -4.37 -22.01
N PRO A 113 -4.13 -3.49 -22.72
CA PRO A 113 -4.03 -3.54 -24.17
C PRO A 113 -3.64 -4.92 -24.69
N ALA A 114 -4.16 -5.31 -25.85
CA ALA A 114 -3.85 -6.60 -26.47
C ALA A 114 -2.33 -6.82 -26.59
N GLY A 115 -1.84 -7.97 -26.12
CA GLY A 115 -0.42 -8.32 -26.09
C GLY A 115 0.34 -7.87 -24.83
N ALA A 116 -0.27 -7.13 -23.92
CA ALA A 116 0.29 -6.87 -22.59
C ALA A 116 -0.11 -7.99 -21.61
N ALA A 117 0.89 -8.54 -20.91
CA ALA A 117 0.69 -9.52 -19.84
C ALA A 117 0.76 -8.81 -18.47
N ALA A 118 -0.15 -9.15 -17.55
CA ALA A 118 -0.13 -8.62 -16.19
C ALA A 118 1.11 -9.06 -15.40
N ASP A 119 1.64 -10.24 -15.70
CA ASP A 119 2.70 -10.91 -14.91
C ASP A 119 4.12 -10.39 -15.18
N ARG A 120 4.29 -9.55 -16.20
CA ARG A 120 5.57 -8.95 -16.53
C ARG A 120 5.40 -7.46 -16.70
N PRO A 121 6.11 -6.61 -15.92
CA PRO A 121 6.17 -5.20 -16.24
C PRO A 121 6.76 -5.08 -17.66
N PRO A 122 5.99 -4.64 -18.67
CA PRO A 122 6.54 -4.42 -19.98
C PRO A 122 7.65 -3.35 -19.85
N ARG A 123 8.81 -3.62 -20.45
CA ARG A 123 9.97 -2.71 -20.39
C ARG A 123 9.68 -1.34 -21.00
N GLU A 124 8.61 -1.21 -21.79
CA GLU A 124 8.38 -0.07 -22.68
C GLU A 124 6.95 0.49 -22.64
N ASN A 125 6.03 -0.03 -21.82
CA ASN A 125 4.60 0.25 -22.01
C ASN A 125 3.93 0.98 -20.83
N PRO A 126 4.06 2.31 -20.68
CA PRO A 126 3.52 3.09 -19.55
C PRO A 126 2.04 2.85 -19.14
N PRO A 127 1.11 2.40 -20.02
CA PRO A 127 -0.27 2.11 -19.60
C PRO A 127 -0.41 0.95 -18.60
N TRP A 128 0.55 0.01 -18.55
CA TRP A 128 0.39 -1.23 -17.76
C TRP A 128 0.22 -0.95 -16.26
N LEU A 129 1.03 -0.03 -15.72
CA LEU A 129 1.03 0.29 -14.30
C LEU A 129 -0.23 1.07 -13.94
N ALA A 130 -0.70 1.94 -14.83
CA ALA A 130 -1.95 2.66 -14.66
C ALA A 130 -3.12 1.67 -14.57
N THR A 131 -3.29 0.79 -15.56
CA THR A 131 -4.34 -0.24 -15.55
C THR A 131 -4.26 -1.16 -14.32
N TRP A 132 -3.05 -1.57 -13.91
CA TRP A 132 -2.90 -2.38 -12.70
C TRP A 132 -3.32 -1.62 -11.43
N LEU A 133 -2.93 -0.35 -11.30
CA LEU A 133 -3.39 0.51 -10.20
C LEU A 133 -4.90 0.74 -10.25
N ASP A 134 -5.48 0.86 -11.44
CA ASP A 134 -6.94 1.00 -11.64
C ASP A 134 -7.71 -0.26 -11.24
N ARG A 135 -7.06 -1.43 -11.14
CA ARG A 135 -7.66 -2.65 -10.59
C ARG A 135 -7.58 -2.73 -9.07
N LEU A 136 -6.80 -1.87 -8.39
CA LEU A 136 -6.70 -1.93 -6.94
C LEU A 136 -7.98 -1.42 -6.26
N PRO A 137 -8.40 -2.01 -5.12
CA PRO A 137 -7.73 -3.10 -4.40
C PRO A 137 -8.10 -4.51 -4.91
N MET A 138 -8.96 -4.63 -5.92
CA MET A 138 -9.48 -5.93 -6.38
C MET A 138 -8.40 -6.87 -6.88
N ALA A 139 -7.42 -6.36 -7.63
CA ALA A 139 -6.27 -7.17 -8.06
C ALA A 139 -5.57 -7.87 -6.90
N TRP A 140 -5.43 -7.20 -5.75
CA TRP A 140 -4.82 -7.84 -4.58
C TRP A 140 -5.65 -9.01 -4.04
N TYR A 141 -6.98 -8.89 -4.02
CA TYR A 141 -7.85 -9.95 -3.53
C TYR A 141 -7.91 -11.14 -4.50
N VAL A 142 -7.95 -10.89 -5.81
CA VAL A 142 -7.88 -11.92 -6.85
C VAL A 142 -6.57 -12.70 -6.75
N GLU A 143 -5.44 -12.00 -6.67
CA GLU A 143 -4.11 -12.60 -6.53
C GLU A 143 -3.96 -13.36 -5.20
N ARG A 144 -4.43 -12.77 -4.09
CA ARG A 144 -4.40 -13.41 -2.77
C ARG A 144 -5.25 -14.68 -2.73
N ALA A 145 -6.39 -14.66 -3.40
CA ALA A 145 -7.25 -15.83 -3.53
C ALA A 145 -6.70 -16.84 -4.54
N GLY A 146 -5.63 -16.51 -5.27
CA GLY A 146 -5.04 -17.32 -6.34
C GLY A 146 -6.11 -17.79 -7.33
N VAL A 147 -6.91 -16.83 -7.79
CA VAL A 147 -8.00 -17.00 -8.74
C VAL A 147 -7.49 -16.57 -10.11
N GLU A 148 -7.68 -17.41 -11.12
CA GLU A 148 -7.36 -17.04 -12.50
C GLU A 148 -8.22 -15.84 -12.94
N HIS A 149 -7.61 -14.92 -13.69
CA HIS A 149 -8.34 -13.77 -14.20
C HIS A 149 -8.22 -13.63 -15.72
N ARG A 150 -9.32 -13.17 -16.32
CA ARG A 150 -9.41 -12.81 -17.73
C ARG A 150 -9.71 -11.32 -17.84
N GLN A 151 -9.60 -10.79 -19.06
CA GLN A 151 -9.92 -9.39 -19.34
C GLN A 151 -10.64 -9.26 -20.68
N ALA A 152 -11.56 -8.31 -20.78
CA ALA A 152 -12.28 -7.95 -22.00
C ALA A 152 -12.46 -6.43 -22.03
N ALA A 153 -12.02 -5.77 -23.09
CA ALA A 153 -12.13 -4.31 -23.18
C ALA A 153 -13.53 -3.86 -23.61
N THR A 154 -14.17 -4.64 -24.48
CA THR A 154 -15.49 -4.36 -25.03
C THR A 154 -16.41 -5.58 -24.99
N VAL A 155 -17.71 -5.39 -25.24
CA VAL A 155 -18.70 -6.49 -25.35
C VAL A 155 -18.27 -7.52 -26.39
N ALA A 156 -17.67 -7.09 -27.50
CA ALA A 156 -17.19 -7.99 -28.56
C ALA A 156 -16.04 -8.90 -28.11
N ASP A 157 -15.31 -8.50 -27.06
CA ASP A 157 -14.22 -9.27 -26.47
C ASP A 157 -14.68 -10.22 -25.36
N LEU A 158 -15.98 -10.22 -25.03
CA LEU A 158 -16.51 -11.10 -23.99
C LEU A 158 -16.32 -12.58 -24.38
N PRO A 159 -15.82 -13.41 -23.46
CA PRO A 159 -15.74 -14.83 -23.71
C PRO A 159 -17.13 -15.46 -23.71
N ALA A 160 -17.32 -16.51 -24.51
CA ALA A 160 -18.58 -17.26 -24.55
C ALA A 160 -18.99 -17.84 -23.19
N ASP A 161 -18.00 -18.25 -22.38
CA ASP A 161 -18.18 -18.63 -20.98
C ASP A 161 -17.64 -17.52 -20.07
N VAL A 162 -18.54 -16.61 -19.69
CA VAL A 162 -18.22 -15.46 -18.85
C VAL A 162 -17.94 -15.92 -17.41
N PRO A 163 -16.80 -15.51 -16.80
CA PRO A 163 -16.51 -15.78 -15.40
C PRO A 163 -17.64 -15.38 -14.44
N PRO A 164 -17.85 -16.12 -13.35
CA PRO A 164 -18.93 -15.88 -12.41
C PRO A 164 -18.79 -14.57 -11.63
N VAL A 165 -17.61 -13.95 -11.62
CA VAL A 165 -17.37 -12.62 -11.06
C VAL A 165 -16.80 -11.73 -12.17
N VAL A 166 -17.50 -10.65 -12.49
CA VAL A 166 -17.06 -9.63 -13.45
C VAL A 166 -16.92 -8.29 -12.75
N LEU A 167 -15.74 -7.68 -12.85
CA LEU A 167 -15.41 -6.39 -12.25
C LEU A 167 -15.31 -5.34 -13.35
N THR A 168 -16.00 -4.21 -13.17
CA THR A 168 -16.06 -3.12 -14.14
C THR A 168 -16.13 -1.75 -13.45
N THR A 169 -16.09 -0.69 -14.24
CA THR A 169 -16.36 0.68 -13.79
C THR A 169 -17.86 1.02 -13.89
N PRO A 170 -18.37 2.00 -13.13
CA PRO A 170 -19.77 2.44 -13.24
C PRO A 170 -20.16 2.92 -14.63
N ALA A 171 -19.22 3.52 -15.37
CA ALA A 171 -19.45 4.01 -16.73
C ALA A 171 -19.76 2.85 -17.69
N GLU A 172 -19.09 1.73 -17.53
CA GLU A 172 -19.20 0.56 -18.41
C GLU A 172 -20.25 -0.46 -17.93
N ALA A 173 -20.69 -0.36 -16.67
CA ALA A 173 -21.67 -1.26 -16.08
C ALA A 173 -23.03 -1.24 -16.77
N THR A 174 -23.43 -0.08 -17.33
CA THR A 174 -24.75 0.06 -17.99
C THR A 174 -24.81 -0.78 -19.26
N ASP A 175 -23.79 -0.71 -20.11
CA ASP A 175 -23.74 -1.45 -21.37
C ASP A 175 -23.53 -2.95 -21.12
N LEU A 176 -22.73 -3.31 -20.11
CA LEU A 176 -22.45 -4.70 -19.76
C LEU A 176 -23.67 -5.43 -19.17
N ALA A 177 -24.56 -4.75 -18.46
CA ALA A 177 -25.66 -5.38 -17.75
C ALA A 177 -26.60 -6.19 -18.66
N GLY A 178 -26.76 -5.78 -19.93
CA GLY A 178 -27.58 -6.50 -20.91
C GLY A 178 -26.98 -7.85 -21.33
N GLU A 179 -25.66 -8.00 -21.24
CA GLU A 179 -24.92 -9.20 -21.65
C GLU A 179 -24.77 -10.22 -20.51
N LEU A 180 -25.12 -9.84 -19.28
CA LEU A 180 -24.98 -10.66 -18.07
C LEU A 180 -26.34 -10.97 -17.41
N PRO A 181 -27.27 -11.63 -18.11
CA PRO A 181 -28.57 -11.97 -17.53
C PRO A 181 -28.39 -12.92 -16.35
N GLY A 182 -29.05 -12.60 -15.23
CA GLY A 182 -29.02 -13.41 -14.01
C GLY A 182 -27.88 -13.09 -13.05
N TYR A 183 -26.95 -12.21 -13.42
CA TYR A 183 -25.94 -11.71 -12.49
C TYR A 183 -26.54 -10.66 -11.54
N GLU A 184 -26.10 -10.67 -10.29
CA GLU A 184 -26.38 -9.63 -9.31
C GLU A 184 -25.33 -8.53 -9.40
N ARG A 185 -25.76 -7.26 -9.39
CA ARG A 185 -24.88 -6.09 -9.42
C ARG A 185 -24.69 -5.52 -8.01
N ALA A 186 -23.45 -5.24 -7.63
CA ALA A 186 -23.10 -4.50 -6.42
C ALA A 186 -22.03 -3.45 -6.73
N GLU A 187 -22.04 -2.34 -5.99
CA GLU A 187 -21.08 -1.25 -6.13
C GLU A 187 -20.24 -1.14 -4.85
N TYR A 188 -18.95 -0.88 -5.01
CA TYR A 188 -17.99 -0.78 -3.92
C TYR A 188 -17.07 0.41 -4.11
N ASP A 189 -17.02 1.30 -3.13
CA ASP A 189 -16.19 2.49 -3.16
C ASP A 189 -14.72 2.21 -2.78
N ARG A 190 -13.81 2.80 -3.55
CA ARG A 190 -12.36 2.67 -3.36
C ARG A 190 -11.77 4.00 -2.88
N TYR A 191 -11.21 4.02 -1.67
CA TYR A 191 -10.70 5.25 -1.05
C TYR A 191 -9.48 5.86 -1.74
N LEU A 192 -8.42 5.08 -2.00
CA LEU A 192 -7.16 5.63 -2.53
C LEU A 192 -7.15 5.92 -4.03
N PHE A 193 -7.87 5.11 -4.79
CA PHE A 193 -7.90 5.18 -6.25
C PHE A 193 -9.14 5.94 -6.76
N GLY A 194 -9.89 6.56 -5.85
CA GLY A 194 -10.86 7.61 -6.15
C GLY A 194 -11.98 7.20 -7.09
N GLY A 195 -12.47 5.96 -6.99
CA GLY A 195 -13.54 5.49 -7.87
C GLY A 195 -14.28 4.29 -7.34
N THR A 196 -15.52 4.13 -7.80
CA THR A 196 -16.36 2.98 -7.51
C THR A 196 -15.98 1.82 -8.45
N VAL A 197 -16.02 0.59 -7.94
CA VAL A 197 -15.99 -0.64 -8.74
C VAL A 197 -17.39 -1.23 -8.72
N VAL A 198 -17.85 -1.70 -9.87
CA VAL A 198 -19.08 -2.45 -9.99
C VAL A 198 -18.73 -3.93 -10.17
N ALA A 199 -19.27 -4.78 -9.31
CA ALA A 199 -19.16 -6.22 -9.42
C ALA A 199 -20.49 -6.79 -9.94
N PHE A 200 -20.40 -7.64 -10.96
CA PHE A 200 -21.47 -8.54 -11.35
C PHE A 200 -21.10 -9.94 -10.87
N THR A 201 -21.98 -10.56 -10.09
CA THR A 201 -21.77 -11.89 -9.52
C THR A 201 -22.88 -12.83 -10.00
N ASP A 202 -22.52 -14.01 -10.51
CA ASP A 202 -23.48 -15.07 -10.86
C ASP A 202 -23.83 -15.91 -9.63
N PRO A 203 -25.01 -15.72 -9.01
CA PRO A 203 -25.37 -16.40 -7.76
C PRO A 203 -25.59 -17.91 -7.93
N ALA A 204 -25.68 -18.41 -9.16
CA ALA A 204 -25.78 -19.86 -9.41
C ALA A 204 -24.41 -20.54 -9.36
N ARG A 205 -23.32 -19.78 -9.56
CA ARG A 205 -21.94 -20.28 -9.57
C ARG A 205 -21.09 -19.77 -8.41
N THR A 206 -21.48 -18.67 -7.78
CA THR A 206 -20.89 -18.20 -6.52
C THR A 206 -21.78 -18.54 -5.33
N ARG A 207 -21.23 -18.45 -4.12
CA ARG A 207 -21.98 -18.77 -2.90
C ARG A 207 -23.09 -17.72 -2.69
N PRO A 208 -24.29 -18.07 -2.20
CA PRO A 208 -25.34 -17.08 -1.98
C PRO A 208 -24.88 -16.02 -0.94
N PRO A 209 -25.14 -14.72 -1.18
CA PRO A 209 -24.81 -13.67 -0.23
C PRO A 209 -25.62 -13.85 1.06
N LEU A 210 -24.97 -13.57 2.20
CA LEU A 210 -25.64 -13.59 3.50
C LEU A 210 -26.77 -12.55 3.49
N ALA A 211 -27.95 -12.93 4.02
CA ALA A 211 -29.17 -12.13 3.97
C ALA A 211 -29.07 -10.71 4.57
N SER A 212 -27.99 -10.41 5.30
CA SER A 212 -27.68 -9.10 5.89
C SER A 212 -27.35 -8.00 4.87
N ASP A 213 -26.91 -8.34 3.65
CA ASP A 213 -26.51 -7.32 2.65
C ASP A 213 -27.62 -6.82 1.73
N ARG A 214 -28.74 -7.56 1.64
CA ARG A 214 -29.87 -7.21 0.76
C ARG A 214 -30.54 -5.88 1.11
N GLY A 215 -30.34 -5.37 2.33
CA GLY A 215 -30.90 -4.11 2.80
C GLY A 215 -30.21 -2.86 2.27
N ARG A 216 -28.92 -2.94 1.89
CA ARG A 216 -28.13 -1.79 1.40
C ARG A 216 -28.04 -1.72 -0.13
N LEU A 217 -28.07 -2.86 -0.81
CA LEU A 217 -27.92 -2.96 -2.27
C LEU A 217 -29.14 -2.49 -3.09
N ARG A 218 -30.27 -2.16 -2.44
CA ARG A 218 -31.52 -1.73 -3.11
C ARG A 218 -31.74 -0.22 -3.16
N ARG A 219 -30.79 0.59 -2.68
CA ARG A 219 -30.88 2.07 -2.74
C ARG A 219 -29.60 2.67 -3.30
N ALA A 220 -29.40 2.52 -4.60
CA ALA A 220 -28.58 3.41 -5.42
C ALA A 220 -29.12 3.32 -6.85
#